data_AF-A0A257YCT3-F1
#
_entry.id   AF-A0A257YCT3-F1
#
_cell.length_a   1.000
_cell.length_b   1.000
_cell.length_c   1.000
_cell.angle_alpha   90.00
_cell.angle_beta   90.00
_cell.angle_gamma   90.00
#
_symmetry.space_group_name_H-M   'P 1'
#
loop_
_entity.id
_entity.type
_entity.pdbx_description
1 polymer ?
#
loop_
_entity_poly.entity_id
_entity_poly.type
_entity_poly.pdbx_seq_one_letter_code
_entity_poly.pdbx_strand_id
1 'polypeptide(L)'
;MTDEFSDMMMQGGDEVERIIASIAVGAAKTGIHFVVSTSRPSVNVYTDTLKVSLGPRMIFTVASRVDSDNLLGESGAEKLNGRGDLLYRMSTEGRADRIQAAYVSDDEIQRLTKTLRGN
;
A
#
# COMPACT_ATOMS: atom_id res chain seq x y z
N MET A 1 5.04 2.39 9.99
CA MET A 1 4.36 2.90 8.79
C MET A 1 5.32 3.84 8.08
N THR A 2 5.45 3.74 6.77
CA THR A 2 6.19 4.72 5.95
C THR A 2 5.29 5.21 4.83
N ASP A 3 5.41 6.50 4.53
CA ASP A 3 4.89 7.05 3.30
C ASP A 3 5.96 6.99 2.21
N GLU A 4 5.51 6.90 0.96
CA GLU A 4 6.34 6.85 -0.26
C GLU A 4 7.61 5.97 -0.15
N PHE A 5 7.43 4.67 0.12
CA PHE A 5 8.58 3.76 0.27
C PHE A 5 9.41 3.58 -1.02
N SER A 6 8.90 4.06 -2.18
CA SER A 6 9.63 4.04 -3.44
C SER A 6 10.95 4.82 -3.37
N ASP A 7 11.00 5.88 -2.56
CA ASP A 7 12.24 6.65 -2.38
C ASP A 7 13.32 5.82 -1.68
N MET A 8 12.91 4.96 -0.73
CA MET A 8 13.82 4.02 -0.08
C MET A 8 14.33 2.97 -1.07
N MET A 9 13.42 2.42 -1.88
CA MET A 9 13.77 1.43 -2.93
C MET A 9 14.74 2.02 -3.96
N MET A 10 14.55 3.28 -4.36
CA MET A 10 15.43 3.94 -5.33
C MET A 10 16.82 4.26 -4.78
N GLN A 11 16.93 4.52 -3.48
CA GLN A 11 18.22 4.82 -2.85
C GLN A 11 19.01 3.56 -2.48
N GLY A 12 18.32 2.53 -1.96
CA GLY A 12 18.96 1.34 -1.40
C GLY A 12 18.79 0.05 -2.19
N GLY A 13 17.96 0.04 -3.24
CA GLY A 13 17.75 -1.09 -4.14
C GLY A 13 17.47 -2.41 -3.40
N ASP A 14 18.17 -3.47 -3.80
CA ASP A 14 18.02 -4.83 -3.30
C ASP A 14 18.19 -4.97 -1.78
N GLU A 15 19.01 -4.13 -1.15
CA GLU A 15 19.22 -4.21 0.31
C GLU A 15 17.94 -3.82 1.06
N VAL A 16 17.31 -2.72 0.64
CA VAL A 16 16.04 -2.25 1.22
C VAL A 16 14.93 -3.27 0.96
N GLU A 17 14.86 -3.83 -0.24
CA GLU A 17 13.89 -4.87 -0.58
C GLU A 17 14.00 -6.09 0.37
N ARG A 18 15.22 -6.58 0.59
CA ARG A 18 15.49 -7.72 1.49
C ARG A 18 15.07 -7.43 2.92
N ILE A 19 15.33 -6.22 3.42
CA ILE A 19 14.92 -5.81 4.77
C ILE A 19 13.41 -5.77 4.89
N ILE A 20 12.71 -5.13 3.93
CA ILE A 20 11.24 -5.04 3.93
C ILE A 20 10.62 -6.44 3.88
N ALA A 21 11.11 -7.31 2.98
CA ALA A 21 10.62 -8.68 2.85
C ALA A 21 10.83 -9.49 4.14
N SER A 22 12.02 -9.39 4.75
CA SER A 22 12.35 -10.08 6.01
C SER A 22 11.44 -9.64 7.16
N ILE A 23 11.23 -8.32 7.30
CA ILE A 23 10.31 -7.78 8.30
C ILE A 23 8.89 -8.27 8.05
N ALA A 24 8.41 -8.25 6.81
CA ALA A 24 7.05 -8.67 6.47
C ALA A 24 6.78 -10.14 6.80
N VAL A 25 7.74 -11.03 6.56
CA VAL A 25 7.64 -12.46 6.90
C VAL A 25 7.72 -12.68 8.42
N GLY A 26 8.56 -11.94 9.13
CA GLY A 26 8.73 -12.06 10.59
C GLY A 26 7.58 -11.45 11.40
N ALA A 27 7.00 -10.37 10.90
CA ALA A 27 5.92 -9.56 11.50
C ALA A 27 4.74 -10.40 12.01
N ALA A 28 4.31 -11.40 11.24
CA ALA A 28 3.16 -12.24 11.55
C ALA A 28 3.30 -13.04 12.87
N LYS A 29 4.54 -13.26 13.34
CA LYS A 29 4.82 -14.03 14.56
C LYS A 29 5.15 -13.18 15.77
N THR A 30 5.48 -11.90 15.55
CA THR A 30 5.99 -11.00 16.59
C THR A 30 4.97 -9.96 17.04
N GLY A 31 3.83 -9.84 16.35
CA GLY A 31 2.84 -8.80 16.59
C GLY A 31 3.28 -7.41 16.09
N ILE A 32 4.35 -7.35 15.29
CA ILE A 32 4.79 -6.13 14.63
C ILE A 32 4.07 -6.05 13.29
N HIS A 33 3.31 -4.98 13.04
CA HIS A 33 2.65 -4.76 11.76
C HIS A 33 3.29 -3.60 11.01
N PHE A 34 3.40 -3.74 9.69
CA PHE A 34 4.01 -2.76 8.82
C PHE A 34 3.06 -2.35 7.71
N VAL A 35 3.02 -1.04 7.45
CA VAL A 35 2.18 -0.42 6.41
C VAL A 35 3.12 0.44 5.56
N VAL A 36 3.07 0.22 4.25
CA VAL A 36 3.79 0.99 3.23
C VAL A 36 2.80 1.59 2.25
N SER A 37 3.06 2.82 1.83
CA SER A 37 2.36 3.47 0.71
C SER A 37 3.36 3.94 -0.33
N THR A 38 2.89 4.04 -1.57
CA THR A 38 3.62 4.67 -2.68
C THR A 38 2.62 5.22 -3.69
N SER A 39 2.97 6.35 -4.28
CA SER A 39 2.28 6.94 -5.43
C SER A 39 2.90 6.53 -6.77
N ARG A 40 4.01 5.76 -6.76
CA ARG A 40 4.74 5.35 -7.96
C ARG A 40 4.39 3.89 -8.33
N PRO A 41 3.50 3.67 -9.32
CA PRO A 41 3.11 2.32 -9.74
C PRO A 41 4.19 1.70 -10.64
N SER A 42 5.32 1.30 -10.07
CA SER A 42 6.43 0.70 -10.83
C SER A 42 6.75 -0.71 -10.34
N VAL A 43 7.02 -1.62 -11.28
CA VAL A 43 7.52 -2.97 -10.98
C VAL A 43 8.88 -2.95 -10.27
N ASN A 44 9.64 -1.87 -10.40
CA ASN A 44 10.91 -1.67 -9.68
C ASN A 44 10.69 -1.21 -8.22
N VAL A 45 9.47 -0.76 -7.88
CA VAL A 45 9.09 -0.33 -6.54
C VAL A 45 8.33 -1.43 -5.82
N TYR A 46 7.31 -2.01 -6.47
CA TYR A 46 6.53 -3.14 -5.95
C TYR A 46 6.85 -4.39 -6.75
N THR A 47 8.02 -4.95 -6.44
CA THR A 47 8.61 -6.13 -7.09
C THR A 47 7.84 -7.41 -6.79
N ASP A 48 8.14 -8.48 -7.50
CA ASP A 48 7.52 -9.79 -7.25
C ASP A 48 7.94 -10.38 -5.88
N THR A 49 9.16 -10.11 -5.41
CA THR A 49 9.59 -10.49 -4.04
C THR A 49 8.71 -9.83 -2.98
N LEU A 50 8.40 -8.53 -3.17
CA LEU A 50 7.55 -7.78 -2.27
C LEU A 50 6.08 -8.23 -2.37
N LYS A 51 5.59 -8.59 -3.56
CA LYS A 51 4.24 -9.16 -3.73
C LYS A 51 4.03 -10.49 -2.99
N VAL A 52 5.09 -11.28 -2.84
CA VAL A 52 5.04 -12.55 -2.09
C VAL A 52 5.15 -12.31 -0.59
N SER A 53 5.97 -11.33 -0.19
CA SER A 53 6.29 -11.08 1.22
C SER A 53 5.25 -10.20 1.91
N LEU A 54 4.70 -9.22 1.19
CA LEU A 54 3.66 -8.31 1.68
C LEU A 54 2.29 -8.94 1.43
N GLY A 55 1.46 -8.96 2.47
CA GLY A 55 0.13 -9.58 2.46
C GLY A 55 -0.95 -8.68 1.83
N PRO A 56 -2.00 -8.31 2.59
CA PRO A 56 -3.11 -7.53 2.06
C PRO A 56 -2.69 -6.24 1.36
N ARG A 57 -3.37 -5.89 0.26
CA ARG A 57 -3.08 -4.69 -0.53
C ARG A 57 -4.33 -3.87 -0.83
N MET A 58 -4.16 -2.55 -0.78
CA MET A 58 -5.18 -1.54 -1.12
C MET A 58 -4.65 -0.73 -2.30
N ILE A 59 -5.34 -0.79 -3.44
CA ILE A 59 -4.95 -0.09 -4.66
C ILE A 59 -6.03 0.95 -4.99
N PHE A 60 -5.67 2.22 -4.91
CA PHE A 60 -6.52 3.33 -5.35
C PHE A 60 -6.46 3.48 -6.88
N THR A 61 -7.17 4.47 -7.41
CA THR A 61 -7.17 4.75 -8.85
C THR A 61 -5.77 4.94 -9.40
N VAL A 62 -5.46 4.21 -10.47
CA VAL A 62 -4.19 4.27 -11.21
C VAL A 62 -4.40 4.82 -12.61
N ALA A 63 -3.32 5.25 -13.25
CA ALA A 63 -3.37 5.91 -14.56
C ALA A 63 -3.68 4.94 -15.70
N SER A 64 -3.28 3.66 -15.58
CA SER A 64 -3.38 2.71 -16.68
C SER A 64 -3.73 1.30 -16.24
N ARG A 65 -4.27 0.50 -17.17
CA ARG A 65 -4.46 -0.94 -16.98
C ARG A 65 -3.14 -1.65 -16.67
N VAL A 66 -2.03 -1.23 -17.29
CA VAL A 66 -0.71 -1.81 -17.04
C VAL A 66 -0.32 -1.63 -15.58
N ASP A 67 -0.60 -0.47 -15.00
CA ASP A 67 -0.36 -0.21 -13.57
C ASP A 67 -1.26 -1.08 -12.68
N SER A 68 -2.53 -1.27 -13.06
CA SER A 68 -3.45 -2.17 -12.37
C SER A 68 -2.94 -3.61 -12.40
N ASP A 69 -2.55 -4.11 -13.57
CA ASP A 69 -2.01 -5.46 -13.74
C ASP A 69 -0.68 -5.62 -12.97
N ASN A 70 0.17 -4.60 -12.91
CA ASN A 70 1.43 -4.66 -12.17
C ASN A 70 1.24 -4.69 -10.64
N LEU A 71 0.35 -3.85 -10.11
CA LEU A 71 0.13 -3.71 -8.66
C LEU A 71 -0.86 -4.76 -8.10
N LEU A 72 -1.90 -5.06 -8.87
CA LEU A 72 -2.99 -5.95 -8.51
C LEU A 72 -2.99 -7.27 -9.31
N GLY A 73 -2.18 -7.46 -10.35
CA GLY A 73 -2.26 -8.71 -11.13
C GLY A 73 -3.59 -8.93 -11.86
N GLU A 74 -4.48 -7.93 -11.83
CA GLU A 74 -5.75 -7.89 -12.56
C GLU A 74 -6.12 -6.43 -12.89
N SER A 75 -6.88 -6.26 -13.96
CA SER A 75 -7.42 -4.95 -14.36
C SER A 75 -8.56 -4.52 -13.43
N GLY A 76 -8.75 -3.22 -13.26
CA GLY A 76 -9.90 -2.65 -12.56
C GLY A 76 -9.55 -1.38 -11.79
N ALA A 77 -8.31 -1.24 -11.32
CA ALA A 77 -7.89 -0.06 -10.58
C ALA A 77 -7.89 1.20 -11.47
N GLU A 78 -7.66 1.06 -12.77
CA GLU A 78 -7.73 2.15 -13.75
C GLU A 78 -9.16 2.67 -14.00
N LYS A 79 -10.18 1.96 -13.50
CA LYS A 79 -11.60 2.29 -13.66
C LYS A 79 -12.23 2.83 -12.37
N LEU A 80 -11.43 3.02 -11.32
CA LEU A 80 -11.88 3.58 -10.06
C LEU A 80 -12.18 5.07 -10.22
N ASN A 81 -13.08 5.60 -9.39
CA ASN A 81 -13.59 6.96 -9.50
C ASN A 81 -12.73 8.02 -8.79
N GLY A 82 -11.57 7.63 -8.24
CA GLY A 82 -10.78 8.46 -7.33
C GLY A 82 -11.49 8.67 -5.98
N ARG A 83 -11.05 9.71 -5.24
CA ARG A 83 -11.73 10.20 -4.02
C ARG A 83 -12.04 9.10 -3.00
N GLY A 84 -11.11 8.17 -2.79
CA GLY A 84 -11.24 7.08 -1.82
C GLY A 84 -11.77 5.75 -2.38
N ASP A 85 -12.18 5.68 -3.63
CA ASP A 85 -12.55 4.43 -4.30
C ASP A 85 -11.29 3.57 -4.51
N LEU A 86 -11.31 2.33 -4.00
CA LEU A 86 -10.16 1.42 -4.02
C LEU A 86 -10.56 -0.04 -4.28
N LEU A 87 -9.59 -0.82 -4.76
CA LEU A 87 -9.64 -2.27 -4.78
C LEU A 87 -8.79 -2.83 -3.63
N TYR A 88 -9.38 -3.68 -2.81
CA TYR A 88 -8.74 -4.35 -1.70
C TYR A 88 -8.61 -5.84 -1.98
N ARG A 89 -7.44 -6.41 -1.69
CA ARG A 89 -7.26 -7.85 -1.76
C ARG A 89 -6.50 -8.36 -0.54
N MET A 90 -7.12 -9.28 0.18
CA MET A 90 -6.60 -9.85 1.43
C MET A 90 -5.42 -10.80 1.19
N SER A 91 -5.44 -11.58 0.11
CA SER A 91 -4.41 -12.58 -0.20
C SER A 91 -3.93 -12.46 -1.64
N THR A 92 -2.98 -13.31 -2.03
CA THR A 92 -2.47 -13.35 -3.40
C THR A 92 -3.49 -13.93 -4.39
N GLU A 93 -4.45 -14.69 -3.87
CA GLU A 93 -5.50 -15.38 -4.63
C GLU A 93 -6.87 -14.73 -4.42
N GLY A 94 -7.77 -14.94 -5.38
CA GLY A 94 -9.11 -14.39 -5.33
C GLY A 94 -9.24 -12.99 -5.96
N ARG A 95 -10.48 -12.60 -6.17
CA ARG A 95 -10.85 -11.31 -6.79
C ARG A 95 -10.77 -10.20 -5.74
N ALA A 96 -10.32 -9.01 -6.15
CA ALA A 96 -10.35 -7.85 -5.27
C ALA A 96 -11.78 -7.35 -4.99
N ASP A 97 -11.99 -6.92 -3.75
CA ASP A 97 -13.21 -6.26 -3.30
C ASP A 97 -13.11 -4.76 -3.58
N ARG A 98 -14.18 -4.17 -4.14
CA ARG A 98 -14.25 -2.72 -4.33
C ARG A 98 -14.78 -2.07 -3.05
N ILE A 99 -14.02 -1.13 -2.50
CA ILE A 99 -14.31 -0.46 -1.23
C ILE A 99 -14.26 1.05 -1.44
N GLN A 100 -15.18 1.78 -0.81
CA GLN A 100 -15.09 3.22 -0.67
C GLN A 100 -14.44 3.54 0.68
N ALA A 101 -13.23 4.12 0.65
CA ALA A 101 -12.57 4.57 1.86
C ALA A 101 -13.33 5.73 2.51
N ALA A 102 -13.30 5.76 3.85
CA ALA A 102 -13.81 6.88 4.62
C ALA A 102 -12.97 8.13 4.34
N TYR A 103 -13.65 9.25 4.10
CA TYR A 103 -13.01 10.55 4.03
C TYR A 103 -12.81 11.09 5.45
N VAL A 104 -11.60 11.59 5.71
CA VAL A 104 -11.28 12.35 6.92
C VAL A 104 -10.61 13.64 6.48
N SER A 105 -11.12 14.77 6.97
CA SER A 105 -10.58 16.10 6.67
C SER A 105 -9.34 16.41 7.50
N ASP A 106 -8.50 17.32 7.00
CA ASP A 106 -7.33 17.81 7.75
C ASP A 106 -7.73 18.41 9.10
N ASP A 107 -8.87 19.10 9.17
CA ASP A 107 -9.41 19.65 10.42
C ASP A 107 -9.76 18.55 11.43
N GLU A 108 -10.34 17.43 10.98
CA GLU A 108 -10.61 16.27 11.84
C GLU A 108 -9.32 15.64 12.36
N ILE A 109 -8.31 15.48 11.49
CA ILE A 109 -6.98 14.98 11.86
C ILE A 109 -6.33 15.89 12.90
N GLN A 110 -6.38 17.21 12.69
CA GLN A 110 -5.80 18.19 13.62
C GLN A 110 -6.50 18.17 14.98
N ARG A 111 -7.85 18.15 14.99
CA ARG A 111 -8.62 18.05 16.24
C ARG A 111 -8.26 16.78 17.02
N LEU A 112 -8.24 15.62 16.36
CA LEU A 112 -7.89 14.35 16.98
C LEU A 112 -6.45 14.35 17.51
N THR A 113 -5.50 14.82 16.71
CA THR A 113 -4.09 14.89 17.09
C THR A 113 -3.88 15.81 18.29
N LYS A 114 -4.61 16.93 18.36
CA LYS A 114 -4.57 17.86 19.49
C LYS A 114 -5.06 17.18 20.77
N THR A 115 -6.21 16.52 20.72
CA THR A 115 -6.75 15.75 21.87
C THR A 115 -5.76 14.68 22.35
N LEU A 116 -5.16 13.91 21.44
CA LEU A 116 -4.19 12.87 21.80
C LEU A 116 -2.90 13.41 22.41
N ARG A 117 -2.49 14.63 22.06
CA ARG A 117 -1.31 15.31 22.62
C ARG A 117 -1.58 15.95 23.98
N GLY A 118 -2.83 15.95 24.46
CA GLY A 118 -3.20 16.60 25.73
C GLY A 118 -3.22 18.14 25.68
N ASN A 119 -3.37 18.72 24.47
CA ASN A 119 -3.44 20.17 24.24
C ASN A 119 -4.85 20.66 23.97
#